data_AF-A0A849ZFE8-F1
#
_entry.id   AF-A0A849ZFE8-F1
#
_cell.length_a   1.000
_cell.length_b   1.000
_cell.length_c   1.000
_cell.angle_alpha   90.00
_cell.angle_beta   90.00
_cell.angle_gamma   90.00
#
_symmetry.space_group_name_H-M   'P 1'
#
loop_
_entity.id
_entity.type
_entity.pdbx_description
1 polymer ?
#
loop_
_entity_poly.entity_id
_entity_poly.type
_entity_poly.pdbx_seq_one_letter_code
_entity_poly.pdbx_strand_id
1 'polypeptide(L)'
;MMLSRPRLAVALALLALGCGDSDSTSTGGGGGGTTVGTGGTGGDPGPANMLPVAVIRATPPSGAAPLTVDLSGSESTDADGQIVVYTWSIDHELDVGMDVTHVFEAGCHPIELSVTDDDGGIGTATAVVAVAAGEPELPPNVTVDVAPLPSAVLPRDMTTDEGTAHFSGVVNSDGFTEVRADVMDGDTVRTSVSVPLCEAAPAMFEIDVPIPSELTAFEVKLSVVGGGEAYEVYSVADLVAGDIFVVTGQSNAESAQYAGDANENQSDFVRSFGTNTEDGATTAGDMVWRIANGNAGSGPGAIGQWPMRMAGQLSTLHETPIGLLNGARGGMPIDYFQRNDADTTNLSTNYGRLLTRMRGASLESSIRAILWYQGESDGAGFQVHHDGFLALKADWAEDYAGVERLYVTQLRAGCGGDLIRTQEVQRQLADDFPEITVMSTTGLDAHDGCHYAYEGGYRELGDRYAGLLGRDLYGEMPAADVQPPNPASAQFASGGTQVRVAMRNPDSILTADAAASANFRFEGATATVSGAAIENNVLVLTISGDPSGATGLTYLGHQGAGPWILNENGIGLLAFYNLPIAPE
;
A
#
# COMPACT_ATOMS: atom_id res chain seq x y z
N MET A 1 19.11 7.92 26.51
CA MET A 1 19.29 6.52 26.95
C MET A 1 17.88 5.93 26.99
N MET A 2 17.39 5.49 25.82
CA MET A 2 16.03 4.96 25.64
C MET A 2 16.06 3.48 26.01
N LEU A 3 15.25 3.09 26.99
CA LEU A 3 14.97 1.70 27.31
C LEU A 3 13.69 1.33 26.56
N SER A 4 13.82 0.46 25.54
CA SER A 4 12.68 -0.19 24.91
C SER A 4 11.98 -1.08 25.94
N ARG A 5 10.68 -0.86 26.16
CA ARG A 5 9.80 -1.81 26.86
C ARG A 5 8.94 -2.54 25.83
N PRO A 6 8.60 -3.83 26.05
CA PRO A 6 7.92 -4.64 25.06
C PRO A 6 6.46 -4.22 24.93
N ARG A 7 5.98 -4.15 23.68
CA ARG A 7 4.55 -3.98 23.33
C ARG A 7 3.80 -5.25 23.76
N LEU A 8 2.81 -5.11 24.63
CA LEU A 8 1.89 -6.18 24.97
C LEU A 8 0.64 -6.01 24.10
N ALA A 9 0.61 -6.70 22.95
CA ALA A 9 -0.58 -6.79 22.13
C ALA A 9 -1.57 -7.74 22.80
N VAL A 10 -2.72 -7.23 23.24
CA VAL A 10 -3.84 -8.05 23.73
C VAL A 10 -4.70 -8.38 22.51
N ALA A 11 -4.49 -9.55 21.94
CA ALA A 11 -5.34 -10.08 20.87
C ALA A 11 -6.58 -10.75 21.48
N LEU A 12 -7.77 -10.25 21.16
CA LEU A 12 -9.03 -10.93 21.43
C LEU A 12 -9.24 -11.97 20.32
N ALA A 13 -9.03 -13.26 20.62
CA ALA A 13 -9.16 -14.34 19.66
C ALA A 13 -10.64 -14.68 19.39
N LEU A 14 -11.08 -14.48 18.15
CA LEU A 14 -12.27 -15.14 17.58
C LEU A 14 -11.89 -16.57 17.15
N LEU A 15 -12.76 -17.54 17.45
CA LEU A 15 -12.55 -18.97 17.17
C LEU A 15 -12.27 -19.29 15.70
N ALA A 16 -11.27 -20.15 15.47
CA ALA A 16 -10.87 -20.68 14.17
C ALA A 16 -11.73 -21.87 13.70
N LEU A 17 -12.05 -21.89 12.41
CA LEU A 17 -12.35 -23.11 11.64
C LEU A 17 -11.07 -23.92 11.44
N GLY A 18 -11.11 -25.22 11.72
CA GLY A 18 -10.02 -26.15 11.47
C GLY A 18 -9.99 -26.65 10.01
N CYS A 19 -8.83 -26.55 9.39
CA CYS A 19 -8.38 -27.44 8.31
C CYS A 19 -6.95 -27.86 8.61
N GLY A 20 -6.72 -29.17 8.68
CA GLY A 20 -5.39 -29.77 8.72
C GLY A 20 -5.25 -30.71 7.54
N ASP A 21 -4.29 -30.44 6.68
CA ASP A 21 -3.86 -31.32 5.59
C ASP A 21 -2.33 -31.46 5.68
N SER A 22 -1.83 -32.69 5.70
CA SER A 22 -0.64 -33.06 4.91
C SER A 22 -0.33 -34.56 5.01
N ASP A 23 -0.37 -35.11 3.81
CA ASP A 23 0.01 -36.41 3.30
C ASP A 23 1.46 -36.84 3.63
N SER A 24 1.68 -38.14 3.85
CA SER A 24 2.92 -38.78 3.39
C SER A 24 2.69 -40.27 3.05
N THR A 25 3.04 -40.62 1.82
CA THR A 25 2.80 -41.91 1.17
C THR A 25 3.94 -42.90 1.40
N SER A 26 3.56 -44.17 1.41
CA SER A 26 4.40 -45.34 1.68
C SER A 26 5.34 -45.72 0.53
N THR A 27 6.49 -46.32 0.87
CA THR A 27 7.17 -47.31 0.02
C THR A 27 7.48 -48.55 0.85
N GLY A 28 7.15 -49.73 0.31
CA GLY A 28 7.20 -51.01 1.01
C GLY A 28 8.46 -51.85 0.77
N GLY A 29 8.53 -53.00 1.46
CA GLY A 29 9.38 -54.13 1.05
C GLY A 29 9.92 -55.05 2.15
N GLY A 30 9.11 -56.03 2.57
CA GLY A 30 9.50 -57.45 2.65
C GLY A 30 10.48 -57.99 3.70
N GLY A 31 9.94 -58.74 4.67
CA GLY A 31 10.18 -60.20 4.74
C GLY A 31 11.09 -60.77 5.85
N GLY A 32 10.45 -61.40 6.85
CA GLY A 32 10.80 -62.76 7.30
C GLY A 32 11.31 -62.97 8.73
N GLY A 33 10.53 -63.69 9.55
CA GLY A 33 11.10 -64.70 10.44
C GLY A 33 10.64 -64.80 11.90
N THR A 34 9.64 -65.66 12.11
CA THR A 34 9.47 -66.59 13.27
C THR A 34 8.81 -66.13 14.58
N THR A 35 7.81 -66.95 14.93
CA THR A 35 6.83 -66.89 16.01
C THR A 35 7.34 -67.43 17.36
N VAL A 36 6.98 -66.74 18.45
CA VAL A 36 6.65 -67.37 19.74
C VAL A 36 5.44 -66.64 20.31
N GLY A 37 4.34 -67.36 20.51
CA GLY A 37 3.14 -66.87 21.16
C GLY A 37 3.21 -67.09 22.67
N THR A 38 2.91 -66.02 23.42
CA THR A 38 2.38 -66.07 24.79
C THR A 38 1.30 -65.01 24.92
N GLY A 39 0.21 -65.36 25.60
CA GLY A 39 -1.10 -64.75 25.50
C GLY A 39 -1.26 -63.30 26.00
N GLY A 40 -2.37 -62.69 25.55
CA GLY A 40 -3.10 -61.53 26.04
C GLY A 40 -2.50 -60.70 27.18
N THR A 41 -2.44 -59.37 27.07
CA THR A 41 -3.54 -58.48 26.72
C THR A 41 -3.07 -57.33 25.82
N GLY A 42 -3.44 -57.36 24.54
CA GLY A 42 -3.46 -56.13 23.72
C GLY A 42 -4.60 -55.26 24.22
N GLY A 43 -4.31 -54.41 25.21
CA GLY A 43 -5.12 -53.22 25.43
C GLY A 43 -4.94 -52.37 24.18
N ASP A 44 -6.01 -52.21 23.42
CA ASP A 44 -6.16 -51.08 22.51
C ASP A 44 -5.72 -49.83 23.30
N PRO A 45 -4.70 -49.06 22.87
CA PRO A 45 -4.52 -47.75 23.49
C PRO A 45 -5.84 -47.03 23.26
N GLY A 46 -6.49 -46.61 24.34
CA GLY A 46 -7.74 -45.85 24.23
C GLY A 46 -7.55 -44.67 23.27
N PRO A 47 -8.65 -44.09 22.76
CA PRO A 47 -8.55 -42.86 21.98
C PRO A 47 -7.62 -41.86 22.70
N ALA A 48 -6.76 -41.19 21.95
CA ALA A 48 -5.84 -40.22 22.53
C ALA A 48 -6.65 -39.06 23.13
N ASN A 49 -6.38 -38.73 24.40
CA ASN A 49 -7.05 -37.66 25.14
C ASN A 49 -7.02 -36.33 24.34
N MET A 50 -8.17 -35.68 24.23
CA MET A 50 -8.32 -34.34 23.70
C MET A 50 -8.23 -33.32 24.84
N LEU A 51 -7.30 -32.37 24.77
CA LEU A 51 -7.14 -31.35 25.82
C LEU A 51 -8.45 -30.55 26.04
N PRO A 52 -8.80 -30.25 27.30
CA PRO A 52 -10.01 -29.51 27.61
C PRO A 52 -9.86 -28.04 27.19
N VAL A 53 -11.00 -27.38 26.97
CA VAL A 53 -11.08 -25.96 26.66
C VAL A 53 -11.52 -25.20 27.91
N ALA A 54 -10.61 -24.40 28.48
CA ALA A 54 -10.91 -23.53 29.61
C ALA A 54 -11.70 -22.29 29.16
N VAL A 55 -12.69 -21.88 29.94
CA VAL A 55 -13.45 -20.64 29.74
C VAL A 55 -13.64 -19.95 31.09
N ILE A 56 -13.33 -18.65 31.16
CA ILE A 56 -13.50 -17.82 32.35
C ILE A 56 -14.73 -16.94 32.17
N ARG A 57 -15.60 -16.90 33.19
CA ARG A 57 -16.65 -15.90 33.33
C ARG A 57 -16.49 -15.14 34.64
N ALA A 58 -16.32 -13.82 34.57
CA ALA A 58 -16.25 -12.92 35.73
C ALA A 58 -17.54 -12.10 35.84
N THR A 59 -18.17 -12.07 37.03
CA THR A 59 -19.42 -11.34 37.28
C THR A 59 -19.35 -10.50 38.56
N PRO A 60 -19.44 -9.16 38.49
CA PRO A 60 -19.29 -8.34 37.29
C PRO A 60 -17.85 -8.43 36.72
N PRO A 61 -17.64 -8.15 35.41
CA PRO A 61 -16.30 -8.22 34.81
C PRO A 61 -15.40 -7.03 35.17
N SER A 62 -15.98 -5.93 35.64
CA SER A 62 -15.30 -4.71 36.07
C SER A 62 -16.20 -3.88 37.00
N GLY A 63 -15.67 -2.86 37.66
CA GLY A 63 -16.43 -1.98 38.55
C GLY A 63 -15.57 -1.14 39.48
N ALA A 64 -16.19 -0.49 40.47
CA ALA A 64 -15.50 0.33 41.47
C ALA A 64 -14.96 -0.52 42.62
N ALA A 65 -13.80 -0.15 43.15
CA ALA A 65 -13.22 -0.78 44.34
C ALA A 65 -14.02 -0.45 45.62
N PRO A 66 -14.13 -1.40 46.57
CA PRO A 66 -13.76 -2.82 46.43
C PRO A 66 -14.80 -3.56 45.58
N LEU A 67 -14.34 -4.36 44.62
CA LEU A 67 -15.20 -5.10 43.71
C LEU A 67 -15.24 -6.58 44.10
N THR A 68 -16.41 -7.05 44.52
CA THR A 68 -16.62 -8.50 44.70
C THR A 68 -17.00 -9.11 43.36
N VAL A 69 -16.23 -10.10 42.91
CA VAL A 69 -16.43 -10.77 41.62
C VAL A 69 -16.57 -12.28 41.84
N ASP A 70 -17.62 -12.84 41.25
CA ASP A 70 -17.80 -14.27 41.11
C ASP A 70 -17.12 -14.73 39.81
N LEU A 71 -16.09 -15.57 39.95
CA LEU A 71 -15.35 -16.18 38.86
C LEU A 71 -15.84 -17.62 38.66
N SER A 72 -16.22 -17.95 37.44
CA SER A 72 -16.77 -19.25 37.09
C SER A 72 -16.04 -19.86 35.91
N GLY A 73 -15.68 -21.13 36.07
CA GLY A 73 -15.10 -21.99 35.03
C GLY A 73 -16.14 -22.91 34.39
N SER A 74 -17.43 -22.77 34.74
CA SER A 74 -18.49 -23.74 34.39
C SER A 74 -18.74 -23.89 32.88
N GLU A 75 -18.30 -22.92 32.07
CA GLU A 75 -18.39 -22.96 30.61
C GLU A 75 -17.22 -23.70 29.95
N SER A 76 -16.24 -24.16 30.74
CA SER A 76 -15.16 -25.00 30.26
C SER A 76 -15.68 -26.38 29.86
N THR A 77 -15.10 -26.95 28.80
CA THR A 77 -15.57 -28.22 28.23
C THR A 77 -14.42 -29.19 28.00
N ASP A 78 -14.77 -30.47 27.99
CA ASP A 78 -13.91 -31.54 27.52
C ASP A 78 -14.71 -32.37 26.50
N ALA A 79 -14.07 -32.70 25.38
CA ALA A 79 -14.75 -33.22 24.19
C ALA A 79 -14.92 -34.75 24.24
N ASP A 80 -13.99 -35.44 24.88
CA ASP A 80 -13.96 -36.89 25.03
C ASP A 80 -14.10 -37.37 26.49
N GLY A 81 -13.99 -36.46 27.47
CA GLY A 81 -14.14 -36.78 28.88
C GLY A 81 -14.89 -35.73 29.71
N GLN A 82 -14.43 -35.54 30.95
CA GLN A 82 -14.94 -34.56 31.89
C GLN A 82 -13.81 -33.84 32.61
N ILE A 83 -14.01 -32.54 32.88
CA ILE A 83 -13.09 -31.76 33.72
C ILE A 83 -13.22 -32.18 35.19
N VAL A 84 -12.10 -32.53 35.81
CA VAL A 84 -12.03 -32.99 37.22
C VAL A 84 -11.34 -32.00 38.16
N VAL A 85 -10.54 -31.06 37.65
CA VAL A 85 -9.85 -30.03 38.47
C VAL A 85 -9.99 -28.66 37.81
N TYR A 86 -10.27 -27.65 38.63
CA TYR A 86 -10.27 -26.23 38.27
C TYR A 86 -9.31 -25.51 39.23
N THR A 87 -8.25 -24.93 38.70
CA THR A 87 -7.25 -24.17 39.47
C THR A 87 -7.20 -22.74 38.93
N TRP A 88 -7.43 -21.78 39.81
CA TRP A 88 -7.34 -20.36 39.52
C TRP A 88 -6.02 -19.81 40.02
N SER A 89 -5.41 -18.89 39.27
CA SER A 89 -4.35 -18.00 39.71
C SER A 89 -4.86 -16.57 39.58
N ILE A 90 -5.09 -15.91 40.72
CA ILE A 90 -5.61 -14.54 40.83
C ILE A 90 -4.50 -13.71 41.47
N ASP A 91 -3.92 -12.74 40.76
CA ASP A 91 -2.74 -11.99 41.23
C ASP A 91 -1.58 -12.90 41.71
N HIS A 92 -1.41 -14.04 41.07
CA HIS A 92 -0.45 -15.11 41.42
C HIS A 92 -0.75 -15.87 42.72
N GLU A 93 -1.92 -15.66 43.35
CA GLU A 93 -2.43 -16.50 44.43
C GLU A 93 -3.33 -17.61 43.87
N LEU A 94 -3.18 -18.83 44.40
CA LEU A 94 -3.92 -19.99 43.92
C LEU A 94 -5.23 -20.18 44.67
N ASP A 95 -6.30 -20.46 43.93
CA ASP A 95 -7.57 -20.93 44.45
C ASP A 95 -8.06 -22.16 43.67
N VAL A 96 -8.93 -22.96 44.27
CA VAL A 96 -9.38 -24.23 43.68
C VAL A 96 -10.89 -24.36 43.82
N GLY A 97 -11.53 -24.66 42.70
CA GLY A 97 -12.98 -24.80 42.61
C GLY A 97 -13.48 -24.41 41.23
N MET A 98 -14.61 -24.99 40.82
CA MET A 98 -15.26 -24.59 39.56
C MET A 98 -15.67 -23.11 39.60
N ASP A 99 -16.17 -22.66 40.75
CA ASP A 99 -16.55 -21.27 41.01
C ASP A 99 -15.80 -20.77 42.25
N VAL A 100 -15.25 -19.55 42.19
CA VAL A 100 -14.57 -18.86 43.29
C VAL A 100 -15.05 -17.40 43.38
N THR A 101 -15.17 -16.87 44.58
CA THR A 101 -15.52 -15.45 44.80
C THR A 101 -14.29 -14.73 45.35
N HIS A 102 -13.92 -13.61 44.71
CA HIS A 102 -12.76 -12.81 45.12
C HIS A 102 -13.16 -11.33 45.28
N VAL A 103 -12.47 -10.61 46.17
CA VAL A 103 -12.65 -9.17 46.37
C VAL A 103 -11.42 -8.46 45.86
N PHE A 104 -11.58 -7.65 44.82
CA PHE A 104 -10.53 -6.91 44.17
C PHE A 104 -10.48 -5.46 44.67
N GLU A 105 -9.27 -4.96 44.90
CA GLU A 105 -9.01 -3.54 45.14
C GLU A 105 -8.88 -2.79 43.81
N ALA A 106 -8.61 -1.49 43.82
CA ALA A 106 -8.39 -0.75 42.58
C ALA A 106 -7.12 -1.23 41.85
N GLY A 107 -7.23 -1.48 40.55
CA GLY A 107 -6.15 -2.01 39.72
C GLY A 107 -6.64 -2.96 38.62
N CYS A 108 -5.69 -3.43 37.80
CA CYS A 108 -5.92 -4.55 36.88
C CYS A 108 -5.42 -5.85 37.49
N HIS A 109 -6.31 -6.83 37.57
CA HIS A 109 -6.04 -8.12 38.18
C HIS A 109 -6.04 -9.22 37.11
N PRO A 110 -4.87 -9.73 36.69
CA PRO A 110 -4.80 -10.86 35.79
C PRO A 110 -5.28 -12.14 36.48
N ILE A 111 -6.13 -12.87 35.77
CA ILE A 111 -6.73 -14.13 36.22
C ILE A 111 -6.35 -15.20 35.20
N GLU A 112 -5.85 -16.34 35.69
CA GLU A 112 -5.60 -17.52 34.89
C GLU A 112 -6.41 -18.69 35.45
N LEU A 113 -7.13 -19.41 34.59
CA LEU A 113 -7.82 -20.66 34.91
C LEU A 113 -7.10 -21.80 34.20
N SER A 114 -6.67 -22.79 34.97
CA SER A 114 -6.24 -24.10 34.47
C SER A 114 -7.30 -25.15 34.78
N VAL A 115 -7.81 -25.82 33.76
CA VAL A 115 -8.72 -26.97 33.91
C VAL A 115 -8.02 -28.26 33.54
N THR A 116 -8.21 -29.32 34.32
CA THR A 116 -7.64 -30.65 34.07
C THR A 116 -8.74 -31.67 33.84
N ASP A 117 -8.66 -32.43 32.75
CA ASP A 117 -9.59 -33.52 32.40
C ASP A 117 -9.31 -34.81 33.19
N ASP A 118 -10.19 -35.81 33.06
CA ASP A 118 -10.09 -37.11 33.75
C ASP A 118 -8.96 -38.01 33.23
N ASP A 119 -8.34 -37.66 32.11
CA ASP A 119 -7.19 -38.31 31.50
C ASP A 119 -5.86 -37.53 31.74
N GLY A 120 -5.90 -36.44 32.52
CA GLY A 120 -4.76 -35.62 32.94
C GLY A 120 -4.30 -34.52 31.98
N GLY A 121 -5.03 -34.25 30.90
CA GLY A 121 -4.78 -33.13 29.99
C GLY A 121 -5.18 -31.79 30.61
N ILE A 122 -4.53 -30.71 30.18
CA ILE A 122 -4.69 -29.37 30.79
C ILE A 122 -5.03 -28.34 29.70
N GLY A 123 -6.09 -27.59 29.94
CA GLY A 123 -6.48 -26.39 29.19
C GLY A 123 -6.34 -25.15 30.05
N THR A 124 -5.97 -24.02 29.45
CA THR A 124 -5.77 -22.74 30.17
C THR A 124 -6.52 -21.60 29.51
N ALA A 125 -7.06 -20.69 30.32
CA ALA A 125 -7.66 -19.43 29.87
C ALA A 125 -7.17 -18.27 30.76
N THR A 126 -7.13 -17.06 30.21
CA THR A 126 -6.73 -15.85 30.93
C THR A 126 -7.73 -14.72 30.74
N ALA A 127 -7.93 -13.90 31.77
CA ALA A 127 -8.75 -12.69 31.75
C ALA A 127 -8.11 -11.59 32.60
N VAL A 128 -8.58 -10.35 32.45
CA VAL A 128 -8.21 -9.23 33.33
C VAL A 128 -9.48 -8.64 33.90
N VAL A 129 -9.56 -8.51 35.24
CA VAL A 129 -10.60 -7.74 35.92
C VAL A 129 -10.04 -6.35 36.19
N ALA A 130 -10.60 -5.33 35.54
CA ALA A 130 -10.24 -3.94 35.75
C ALA A 130 -11.15 -3.32 36.82
N VAL A 131 -10.55 -2.79 37.88
CA VAL A 131 -11.27 -2.20 39.02
C VAL A 131 -10.85 -0.75 39.18
N ALA A 132 -11.82 0.15 39.08
CA ALA A 132 -11.60 1.57 39.19
C ALA A 132 -11.43 2.04 40.65
N ALA A 133 -10.70 3.12 40.84
CA ALA A 133 -10.60 3.82 42.12
C ALA A 133 -11.90 4.59 42.41
N GLY A 134 -12.86 3.95 43.09
CA GLY A 134 -14.13 4.58 43.47
C GLY A 134 -15.13 4.73 42.32
N GLU A 135 -16.16 5.53 42.55
CA GLU A 135 -17.22 5.82 41.58
C GLU A 135 -16.76 6.82 40.51
N PRO A 136 -17.33 6.80 39.29
CA PRO A 136 -16.95 7.70 38.19
C PRO A 136 -17.00 9.20 38.57
N GLU A 137 -15.89 9.90 38.40
CA GLU A 137 -15.87 11.37 38.52
C GLU A 137 -16.45 12.01 37.24
N LEU A 138 -17.56 12.75 37.39
CA LEU A 138 -18.29 13.34 36.27
C LEU A 138 -18.27 14.89 36.29
N PRO A 139 -18.13 15.55 35.12
CA PRO A 139 -17.86 14.95 33.81
C PRO A 139 -16.42 14.42 33.73
N PRO A 140 -16.15 13.38 32.91
CA PRO A 140 -14.80 12.86 32.75
C PRO A 140 -13.84 13.93 32.24
N ASN A 141 -12.65 14.02 32.83
CA ASN A 141 -11.56 14.88 32.37
C ASN A 141 -10.52 14.03 31.60
N VAL A 142 -10.57 14.05 30.27
CA VAL A 142 -9.66 13.29 29.41
C VAL A 142 -8.94 14.23 28.46
N THR A 143 -7.64 14.00 28.28
CA THR A 143 -6.83 14.63 27.24
C THR A 143 -6.47 13.55 26.20
N VAL A 144 -6.77 13.82 24.92
CA VAL A 144 -6.32 13.00 23.80
C VAL A 144 -5.15 13.73 23.14
N ASP A 145 -3.96 13.17 23.27
CA ASP A 145 -2.70 13.77 22.81
C ASP A 145 -2.41 13.42 21.35
N VAL A 146 -2.75 12.19 20.94
CA VAL A 146 -2.60 11.70 19.56
C VAL A 146 -3.95 11.13 19.10
N ALA A 147 -4.34 11.51 17.89
CA ALA A 147 -5.48 10.96 17.17
C ALA A 147 -5.24 11.12 15.66
N PRO A 148 -5.86 10.30 14.81
CA PRO A 148 -5.87 10.54 13.37
C PRO A 148 -6.48 11.90 13.04
N LEU A 149 -6.07 12.47 11.92
CA LEU A 149 -6.73 13.66 11.38
C LEU A 149 -8.10 13.28 10.79
N PRO A 150 -9.11 14.17 10.87
CA PRO A 150 -10.37 13.97 10.16
C PRO A 150 -10.14 13.74 8.67
N SER A 151 -11.01 12.93 8.06
CA SER A 151 -10.94 12.58 6.63
C SER A 151 -9.66 11.85 6.21
N ALA A 152 -8.87 11.31 7.15
CA ALA A 152 -7.61 10.65 6.81
C ALA A 152 -7.81 9.37 5.97
N VAL A 153 -6.91 9.16 5.02
CA VAL A 153 -6.64 7.84 4.45
C VAL A 153 -5.56 7.20 5.30
N LEU A 154 -5.96 6.28 6.15
CA LEU A 154 -5.06 5.46 6.96
C LEU A 154 -4.38 4.45 6.04
N PRO A 155 -3.05 4.34 6.06
CA PRO A 155 -2.39 3.34 5.26
C PRO A 155 -2.85 1.93 5.57
N ARG A 156 -3.20 1.19 4.53
CA ARG A 156 -3.64 -0.19 4.63
C ARG A 156 -2.46 -1.15 4.84
N ASP A 157 -2.61 -2.05 5.80
CA ASP A 157 -1.75 -3.23 5.94
C ASP A 157 -2.22 -4.31 4.98
N MET A 158 -1.32 -4.78 4.12
CA MET A 158 -1.63 -5.77 3.07
C MET A 158 -1.95 -7.17 3.60
N THR A 159 -1.65 -7.45 4.87
CA THR A 159 -1.88 -8.74 5.53
C THR A 159 -3.26 -8.78 6.17
N THR A 160 -3.65 -7.71 6.85
CA THR A 160 -4.94 -7.63 7.55
C THR A 160 -6.05 -6.98 6.73
N ASP A 161 -5.68 -6.26 5.67
CA ASP A 161 -6.59 -5.45 4.85
C ASP A 161 -7.26 -4.30 5.64
N GLU A 162 -6.53 -3.75 6.62
CA GLU A 162 -6.99 -2.72 7.54
C GLU A 162 -5.95 -1.59 7.67
N GLY A 163 -6.40 -0.37 7.92
CA GLY A 163 -5.57 0.72 8.42
C GLY A 163 -5.69 0.83 9.94
N THR A 164 -4.74 1.49 10.59
CA THR A 164 -4.77 1.67 12.06
C THR A 164 -5.04 3.12 12.43
N ALA A 165 -6.13 3.35 13.15
CA ALA A 165 -6.42 4.61 13.83
C ALA A 165 -5.81 4.57 15.24
N HIS A 166 -4.66 5.21 15.41
CA HIS A 166 -3.92 5.23 16.67
C HIS A 166 -4.35 6.41 17.56
N PHE A 167 -4.65 6.13 18.83
CA PHE A 167 -4.96 7.14 19.84
C PHE A 167 -4.10 6.95 21.08
N SER A 168 -3.68 8.06 21.68
CA SER A 168 -3.09 8.06 23.02
C SER A 168 -3.45 9.32 23.79
N GLY A 169 -3.37 9.23 25.12
CA GLY A 169 -3.69 10.34 25.99
C GLY A 169 -3.69 9.98 27.47
N VAL A 170 -4.38 10.81 28.25
CA VAL A 170 -4.45 10.72 29.70
C VAL A 170 -5.88 10.90 30.20
N VAL A 171 -6.35 9.96 31.00
CA VAL A 171 -7.58 10.06 31.80
C VAL A 171 -7.21 10.65 33.16
N ASN A 172 -7.66 11.87 33.44
CA ASN A 172 -7.36 12.62 34.67
C ASN A 172 -8.44 12.50 35.75
N SER A 173 -9.45 11.67 35.52
CA SER A 173 -10.57 11.44 36.43
C SER A 173 -10.57 10.00 36.90
N ASP A 174 -10.83 9.80 38.20
CA ASP A 174 -10.97 8.47 38.79
C ASP A 174 -12.32 7.82 38.45
N GLY A 175 -12.47 6.55 38.79
CA GLY A 175 -13.74 5.81 38.66
C GLY A 175 -14.04 5.23 37.28
N PHE A 176 -13.06 5.21 36.36
CA PHE A 176 -13.16 4.55 35.04
C PHE A 176 -12.29 3.29 34.97
N THR A 177 -12.76 2.29 34.22
CA THR A 177 -12.17 0.95 34.12
C THR A 177 -11.50 0.69 32.78
N GLU A 178 -11.89 1.40 31.72
CA GLU A 178 -11.32 1.25 30.38
C GLU A 178 -11.52 2.52 29.55
N VAL A 179 -10.69 2.65 28.52
CA VAL A 179 -10.95 3.47 27.33
C VAL A 179 -11.47 2.55 26.24
N ARG A 180 -12.63 2.87 25.68
CA ARG A 180 -13.24 2.14 24.58
C ARG A 180 -13.29 3.00 23.33
N ALA A 181 -12.92 2.41 22.20
CA ALA A 181 -13.10 2.97 20.86
C ALA A 181 -14.18 2.19 20.12
N ASP A 182 -15.25 2.87 19.74
CA ASP A 182 -16.32 2.32 18.90
C ASP A 182 -16.11 2.80 17.45
N VAL A 183 -15.95 1.85 16.51
CA VAL A 183 -15.93 2.13 15.07
C VAL A 183 -17.36 2.13 14.56
N MET A 184 -17.80 3.28 14.07
CA MET A 184 -19.17 3.56 13.65
C MET A 184 -19.29 3.48 12.12
N ASP A 185 -20.30 2.76 11.66
CA ASP A 185 -20.82 2.81 10.29
C ASP A 185 -22.20 3.47 10.33
N GLY A 186 -22.23 4.78 10.04
CA GLY A 186 -23.37 5.63 10.34
C GLY A 186 -23.74 5.58 11.83
N ASP A 187 -24.97 5.15 12.13
CA ASP A 187 -25.46 5.06 13.51
C ASP A 187 -25.16 3.70 14.19
N THR A 188 -24.50 2.77 13.49
CA THR A 188 -24.27 1.40 13.98
C THR A 188 -22.83 1.22 14.45
N VAL A 189 -22.64 0.66 15.64
CA VAL A 189 -21.31 0.21 16.09
C VAL A 189 -20.94 -1.05 15.32
N ARG A 190 -19.88 -0.98 14.52
CA ARG A 190 -19.37 -2.11 13.73
C ARG A 190 -18.43 -2.98 14.53
N THR A 191 -17.50 -2.35 15.24
CA THR A 191 -16.59 -3.03 16.17
C THR A 191 -16.25 -2.11 17.33
N SER A 192 -15.80 -2.71 18.43
CA SER A 192 -15.33 -2.00 19.62
C SER A 192 -13.98 -2.56 20.04
N VAL A 193 -13.05 -1.68 20.36
CA VAL A 193 -11.76 -2.03 20.97
C VAL A 193 -11.69 -1.35 22.33
N SER A 194 -11.24 -2.06 23.36
CA SER A 194 -11.07 -1.49 24.70
C SER A 194 -9.66 -1.76 25.22
N VAL A 195 -9.13 -0.79 25.99
CA VAL A 195 -7.91 -0.96 26.78
C VAL A 195 -8.21 -0.66 28.25
N PRO A 196 -7.79 -1.53 29.18
CA PRO A 196 -8.11 -1.35 30.59
C PRO A 196 -7.30 -0.20 31.21
N LEU A 197 -7.89 0.49 32.17
CA LEU A 197 -7.24 1.50 32.99
C LEU A 197 -6.84 0.85 34.32
N CYS A 198 -5.53 0.61 34.48
CA CYS A 198 -4.99 -0.17 35.59
C CYS A 198 -4.51 0.65 36.77
N GLU A 199 -4.51 1.98 36.66
CA GLU A 199 -3.99 2.90 37.66
C GLU A 199 -5.06 3.94 38.01
N ALA A 200 -4.99 4.49 39.22
CA ALA A 200 -5.78 5.67 39.57
C ALA A 200 -5.34 6.87 38.72
N ALA A 201 -6.23 7.83 38.54
CA ALA A 201 -5.94 9.03 37.77
C ALA A 201 -4.75 9.81 38.35
N PRO A 202 -3.86 10.35 37.50
CA PRO A 202 -3.91 10.32 36.03
C PRO A 202 -3.43 8.98 35.45
N ALA A 203 -4.25 8.37 34.58
CA ALA A 203 -3.95 7.10 33.91
C ALA A 203 -3.70 7.34 32.42
N MET A 204 -2.57 6.88 31.90
CA MET A 204 -2.24 6.95 30.47
C MET A 204 -2.96 5.84 29.70
N PHE A 205 -3.34 6.12 28.46
CA PHE A 205 -3.86 5.11 27.54
C PHE A 205 -3.21 5.22 26.17
N GLU A 206 -3.14 4.07 25.50
CA GLU A 206 -2.75 3.91 24.10
C GLU A 206 -3.69 2.86 23.51
N ILE A 207 -4.33 3.15 22.37
CA ILE A 207 -5.28 2.25 21.72
C ILE A 207 -5.13 2.34 20.21
N ASP A 208 -4.88 1.19 19.59
CA ASP A 208 -4.85 1.01 18.15
C ASP A 208 -6.19 0.44 17.70
N VAL A 209 -6.88 1.15 16.81
CA VAL A 209 -8.22 0.79 16.34
C VAL A 209 -8.13 0.38 14.87
N PRO A 210 -8.34 -0.91 14.52
CA PRO A 210 -8.35 -1.35 13.13
C PRO A 210 -9.54 -0.78 12.37
N ILE A 211 -9.27 -0.24 11.18
CA ILE A 211 -10.24 0.33 10.25
C ILE A 211 -10.19 -0.49 8.95
N PRO A 212 -11.27 -1.20 8.57
CA PRO A 212 -11.31 -1.98 7.34
C PRO A 212 -11.04 -1.15 6.10
N SER A 213 -10.29 -1.71 5.14
CA SER A 213 -10.14 -1.11 3.82
C SER A 213 -11.31 -1.47 2.92
N GLU A 214 -12.25 -0.53 2.80
CA GLU A 214 -13.41 -0.64 1.93
C GLU A 214 -13.90 0.76 1.56
N LEU A 215 -14.81 0.86 0.59
CA LEU A 215 -15.45 2.12 0.20
C LEU A 215 -16.53 2.56 1.22
N THR A 216 -16.15 2.62 2.49
CA THR A 216 -16.95 3.10 3.62
C THR A 216 -16.10 4.07 4.46
N ALA A 217 -16.70 5.20 4.84
CA ALA A 217 -16.06 6.16 5.72
C ALA A 217 -16.58 5.96 7.15
N PHE A 218 -15.66 5.70 8.08
CA PHE A 218 -15.96 5.37 9.47
C PHE A 218 -15.78 6.57 10.40
N GLU A 219 -16.56 6.63 11.48
CA GLU A 219 -16.26 7.48 12.63
C GLU A 219 -15.72 6.61 13.77
N VAL A 220 -14.68 7.06 14.46
CA VAL A 220 -14.23 6.43 15.70
C VAL A 220 -14.61 7.31 16.87
N LYS A 221 -15.36 6.75 17.81
CA LYS A 221 -15.77 7.41 19.06
C LYS A 221 -15.00 6.82 20.22
N LEU A 222 -14.21 7.66 20.89
CA LEU A 222 -13.56 7.28 22.15
C LEU A 222 -14.47 7.62 23.32
N SER A 223 -14.62 6.66 24.21
CA SER A 223 -15.32 6.79 25.48
C SER A 223 -14.47 6.28 26.64
N VAL A 224 -14.68 6.82 27.83
CA VAL A 224 -14.25 6.16 29.07
C VAL A 224 -15.44 5.43 29.69
N VAL A 225 -15.22 4.25 30.25
CA VAL A 225 -16.29 3.41 30.80
C VAL A 225 -16.16 3.30 32.31
N GLY A 226 -17.23 3.66 33.03
CA GLY A 226 -17.29 3.66 34.49
C GLY A 226 -18.74 3.52 34.97
N GLY A 227 -18.97 2.83 36.09
CA GLY A 227 -20.33 2.60 36.62
C GLY A 227 -21.26 1.81 35.70
N GLY A 228 -20.70 1.08 34.72
CA GLY A 228 -21.46 0.38 33.68
C GLY A 228 -21.94 1.25 32.52
N GLU A 229 -21.57 2.53 32.48
CA GLU A 229 -21.90 3.48 31.42
C GLU A 229 -20.64 3.91 30.64
N ALA A 230 -20.82 4.25 29.37
CA ALA A 230 -19.77 4.80 28.52
C ALA A 230 -20.00 6.31 28.32
N TYR A 231 -18.94 7.09 28.52
CA TYR A 231 -18.96 8.54 28.37
C TYR A 231 -18.05 8.94 27.21
N GLU A 232 -18.63 9.41 26.11
CA GLU A 232 -17.89 9.88 24.94
C GLU A 232 -17.01 11.09 25.32
N VAL A 233 -15.72 11.01 24.97
CA VAL A 233 -14.72 12.04 25.27
C VAL A 233 -14.06 12.62 24.03
N TYR A 234 -14.12 11.90 22.91
CA TYR A 234 -13.55 12.33 21.64
C TYR A 234 -14.20 11.59 20.48
N SER A 235 -14.30 12.23 19.31
CA SER A 235 -14.58 11.51 18.06
C SER A 235 -13.80 12.09 16.89
N VAL A 236 -13.48 11.22 15.94
CA VAL A 236 -12.91 11.59 14.64
C VAL A 236 -13.70 10.87 13.55
N ALA A 237 -14.23 11.64 12.62
CA ALA A 237 -15.10 11.14 11.57
C ALA A 237 -14.39 11.04 10.23
N ASP A 238 -15.05 10.33 9.32
CA ASP A 238 -14.69 10.22 7.92
C ASP A 238 -13.33 9.53 7.69
N LEU A 239 -12.96 8.56 8.53
CA LEU A 239 -11.74 7.79 8.34
C LEU A 239 -11.95 6.69 7.30
N VAL A 240 -10.97 6.51 6.41
CA VAL A 240 -10.93 5.41 5.45
C VAL A 240 -9.56 4.74 5.52
N ALA A 241 -9.47 3.45 5.21
CA ALA A 241 -8.18 2.76 5.11
C ALA A 241 -7.87 2.41 3.66
N GLY A 242 -6.66 2.66 3.18
CA GLY A 242 -6.36 2.52 1.76
C GLY A 242 -4.89 2.67 1.37
N ASP A 243 -4.66 2.67 0.05
CA ASP A 243 -3.32 2.64 -0.53
C ASP A 243 -2.82 4.05 -0.83
N ILE A 244 -1.51 4.26 -0.65
CA ILE A 244 -0.87 5.58 -0.76
C ILE A 244 0.06 5.64 -1.97
N PHE A 245 -0.14 6.64 -2.83
CA PHE A 245 0.68 6.89 -4.01
C PHE A 245 1.25 8.31 -4.03
N VAL A 246 2.40 8.46 -4.68
CA VAL A 246 3.05 9.75 -4.90
C VAL A 246 3.21 10.00 -6.39
N VAL A 247 2.84 11.20 -6.82
CA VAL A 247 3.15 11.70 -8.17
C VAL A 247 4.13 12.86 -8.03
N THR A 248 5.20 12.85 -8.82
CA THR A 248 6.16 13.96 -8.84
C THR A 248 6.84 14.09 -10.21
N GLY A 249 7.44 15.24 -10.45
CA GLY A 249 8.01 15.62 -11.74
C GLY A 249 7.54 17.01 -12.20
N GLN A 250 7.39 17.23 -13.50
CA GLN A 250 7.06 18.57 -14.03
C GLN A 250 5.62 18.71 -14.54
N SER A 251 5.37 19.59 -15.53
CA SER A 251 4.03 19.97 -15.97
C SER A 251 3.14 18.80 -16.40
N ASN A 252 3.72 17.74 -16.97
CA ASN A 252 2.95 16.56 -17.36
C ASN A 252 2.67 15.62 -16.16
N ALA A 253 3.44 15.67 -15.07
CA ALA A 253 3.08 15.08 -13.77
C ALA A 253 2.02 15.93 -13.04
N GLU A 254 2.18 17.25 -13.08
CA GLU A 254 1.22 18.23 -12.52
C GLU A 254 -0.14 18.07 -13.21
N SER A 255 -0.12 17.91 -14.54
CA SER A 255 -1.27 17.63 -15.41
C SER A 255 -2.50 18.49 -15.09
N ALA A 256 -2.28 19.80 -14.93
CA ALA A 256 -3.33 20.78 -14.77
C ALA A 256 -4.34 20.71 -15.93
N GLN A 257 -5.61 21.02 -15.66
CA GLN A 257 -6.65 21.00 -16.69
C GLN A 257 -6.37 22.00 -17.81
N TYR A 258 -6.08 21.48 -19.01
CA TYR A 258 -6.09 22.24 -20.25
C TYR A 258 -7.41 22.06 -21.02
N ALA A 259 -7.95 20.84 -21.02
CA ALA A 259 -9.21 20.46 -21.66
C ALA A 259 -9.80 19.21 -20.97
N GLY A 260 -11.10 18.97 -21.17
CA GLY A 260 -11.84 17.86 -20.56
C GLY A 260 -11.97 17.97 -19.04
N ASP A 261 -12.50 16.92 -18.40
CA ASP A 261 -12.80 16.93 -16.96
C ASP A 261 -12.40 15.60 -16.32
N ALA A 262 -11.29 15.60 -15.59
CA ALA A 262 -10.84 14.40 -14.86
C ALA A 262 -11.61 14.19 -13.55
N ASN A 263 -12.29 15.23 -13.05
CA ASN A 263 -13.07 15.15 -11.82
C ASN A 263 -14.36 14.34 -11.99
N GLU A 264 -14.69 13.89 -13.21
CA GLU A 264 -15.67 12.81 -13.42
C GLU A 264 -15.31 11.51 -12.65
N ASN A 265 -14.05 11.34 -12.24
CA ASN A 265 -13.57 10.22 -11.43
C ASN A 265 -13.37 10.58 -9.95
N GLN A 266 -13.78 11.79 -9.51
CA GLN A 266 -13.73 12.14 -8.08
C GLN A 266 -14.68 11.25 -7.28
N SER A 267 -14.25 10.91 -6.07
CA SER A 267 -15.09 10.25 -5.08
C SER A 267 -14.64 10.63 -3.68
N ASP A 268 -15.48 10.31 -2.69
CA ASP A 268 -15.13 10.46 -1.28
C ASP A 268 -13.94 9.56 -0.87
N PHE A 269 -13.51 8.63 -1.73
CA PHE A 269 -12.47 7.64 -1.47
C PHE A 269 -11.17 7.91 -2.23
N VAL A 270 -11.10 8.96 -3.04
CA VAL A 270 -9.85 9.45 -3.63
C VAL A 270 -9.49 10.78 -2.97
N ARG A 271 -8.50 10.74 -2.08
CA ARG A 271 -8.15 11.89 -1.22
C ARG A 271 -6.71 12.32 -1.38
N SER A 272 -6.46 13.56 -1.02
CA SER A 272 -5.13 14.15 -1.00
C SER A 272 -4.94 15.02 0.24
N PHE A 273 -3.69 15.14 0.69
CA PHE A 273 -3.33 15.83 1.91
C PHE A 273 -2.58 17.14 1.66
N GLY A 274 -3.06 18.24 2.23
CA GLY A 274 -2.42 19.56 2.14
C GLY A 274 -2.36 20.14 0.72
N THR A 275 -1.58 21.19 0.52
CA THR A 275 -1.47 21.90 -0.76
C THR A 275 -0.09 21.72 -1.39
N ASN A 276 -0.03 21.55 -2.70
CA ASN A 276 1.23 21.46 -3.46
C ASN A 276 1.73 22.84 -3.96
N THR A 277 1.39 23.90 -3.25
CA THR A 277 1.86 25.27 -3.54
C THR A 277 3.37 25.42 -3.37
N GLU A 278 3.95 26.44 -4.00
CA GLU A 278 5.35 26.82 -3.80
C GLU A 278 5.58 27.65 -2.53
N ASP A 279 4.51 28.18 -1.93
CA ASP A 279 4.60 28.94 -0.69
C ASP A 279 4.78 28.02 0.53
N GLY A 280 5.97 28.07 1.13
CA GLY A 280 6.33 27.23 2.26
C GLY A 280 5.45 27.44 3.49
N ALA A 281 5.03 28.68 3.78
CA ALA A 281 4.16 28.98 4.92
C ALA A 281 2.76 28.37 4.75
N THR A 282 2.19 28.49 3.55
CA THR A 282 0.91 27.85 3.20
C THR A 282 1.03 26.33 3.24
N THR A 283 2.14 25.76 2.76
CA THR A 283 2.39 24.31 2.86
C THR A 283 2.40 23.84 4.31
N ALA A 284 3.11 24.53 5.20
CA ALA A 284 3.18 24.19 6.61
C ALA A 284 1.84 24.39 7.36
N GLY A 285 1.03 25.36 6.92
CA GLY A 285 -0.27 25.65 7.52
C GLY A 285 -1.41 24.74 7.07
N ASP A 286 -1.28 24.08 5.92
CA ASP A 286 -2.33 23.26 5.33
C ASP A 286 -2.10 21.76 5.55
N MET A 287 -2.45 21.28 6.75
CA MET A 287 -2.34 19.88 7.19
C MET A 287 -3.71 19.20 7.24
N VAL A 288 -4.43 19.22 6.12
CA VAL A 288 -5.82 18.77 6.04
C VAL A 288 -5.99 17.75 4.91
N TRP A 289 -6.68 16.66 5.22
CA TRP A 289 -7.17 15.70 4.22
C TRP A 289 -8.43 16.23 3.55
N ARG A 290 -8.56 15.98 2.25
CA ARG A 290 -9.75 16.33 1.48
C ARG A 290 -9.88 15.45 0.24
N ILE A 291 -11.07 15.46 -0.35
CA ILE A 291 -11.30 14.91 -1.69
C ILE A 291 -10.28 15.52 -2.67
N ALA A 292 -9.62 14.67 -3.44
CA ALA A 292 -8.60 15.11 -4.37
C ALA A 292 -9.23 15.87 -5.56
N ASN A 293 -8.47 16.78 -6.16
CA ASN A 293 -8.88 17.56 -7.31
C ASN A 293 -7.97 17.26 -8.51
N GLY A 294 -8.52 16.52 -9.48
CA GLY A 294 -7.83 16.14 -10.70
C GLY A 294 -7.74 17.23 -11.76
N ASN A 295 -8.60 18.26 -11.70
CA ASN A 295 -8.51 19.37 -12.66
C ASN A 295 -7.54 20.48 -12.21
N ALA A 296 -7.09 20.45 -10.96
CA ALA A 296 -6.12 21.42 -10.45
C ALA A 296 -4.70 20.87 -10.54
N GLY A 297 -3.79 21.68 -11.09
CA GLY A 297 -2.34 21.43 -11.04
C GLY A 297 -1.67 21.95 -9.78
N SER A 298 -2.25 22.97 -9.14
CA SER A 298 -1.75 23.50 -7.87
C SER A 298 -2.87 23.90 -6.92
N GLY A 299 -2.63 23.78 -5.62
CA GLY A 299 -3.55 24.20 -4.57
C GLY A 299 -3.97 23.05 -3.64
N PRO A 300 -4.91 23.31 -2.72
CA PRO A 300 -5.39 22.30 -1.78
C PRO A 300 -5.96 21.08 -2.52
N GLY A 301 -5.37 19.90 -2.25
CA GLY A 301 -5.81 18.62 -2.79
C GLY A 301 -5.59 18.44 -4.29
N ALA A 302 -4.84 19.33 -4.96
CA ALA A 302 -4.54 19.21 -6.37
C ALA A 302 -3.69 17.97 -6.66
N ILE A 303 -4.15 17.13 -7.59
CA ILE A 303 -3.43 15.93 -8.02
C ILE A 303 -3.26 15.78 -9.53
N GLY A 304 -3.93 16.57 -10.35
CA GLY A 304 -3.82 16.50 -11.82
C GLY A 304 -4.68 15.43 -12.50
N GLN A 305 -4.80 15.53 -13.83
CA GLN A 305 -5.84 14.83 -14.59
C GLN A 305 -5.60 13.33 -14.72
N TRP A 306 -4.40 12.90 -15.13
CA TRP A 306 -4.11 11.46 -15.28
C TRP A 306 -3.99 10.74 -13.93
N PRO A 307 -3.45 11.35 -12.84
CA PRO A 307 -3.44 10.70 -11.52
C PRO A 307 -4.85 10.53 -10.96
N MET A 308 -5.75 11.49 -11.17
CA MET A 308 -7.16 11.35 -10.78
C MET A 308 -7.84 10.20 -11.51
N ARG A 309 -7.63 10.08 -12.83
CA ARG A 309 -8.17 8.97 -13.60
C ARG A 309 -7.67 7.62 -13.10
N MET A 310 -6.36 7.50 -12.86
CA MET A 310 -5.75 6.29 -12.30
C MET A 310 -6.33 5.95 -10.92
N ALA A 311 -6.31 6.91 -9.99
CA ALA A 311 -6.75 6.70 -8.62
C ALA A 311 -8.24 6.33 -8.53
N GLY A 312 -9.10 6.99 -9.30
CA GLY A 312 -10.53 6.65 -9.34
C GLY A 312 -10.81 5.24 -9.85
N GLN A 313 -10.05 4.79 -10.87
CA GLN A 313 -10.16 3.42 -11.37
C GLN A 313 -9.67 2.38 -10.38
N LEU A 314 -8.45 2.55 -9.83
CA LEU A 314 -7.92 1.64 -8.82
C LEU A 314 -8.88 1.54 -7.62
N SER A 315 -9.41 2.69 -7.18
CA SER A 315 -10.34 2.71 -6.05
C SER A 315 -11.62 1.94 -6.32
N THR A 316 -12.21 2.15 -7.49
CA THR A 316 -13.47 1.49 -7.87
C THR A 316 -13.27 0.00 -8.13
N LEU A 317 -12.18 -0.38 -8.80
CA LEU A 317 -11.94 -1.75 -9.24
C LEU A 317 -11.54 -2.68 -8.09
N HIS A 318 -10.83 -2.12 -7.10
CA HIS A 318 -10.32 -2.87 -5.95
C HIS A 318 -11.07 -2.58 -4.65
N GLU A 319 -12.16 -1.81 -4.71
CA GLU A 319 -12.94 -1.38 -3.55
C GLU A 319 -12.09 -0.77 -2.43
N THR A 320 -10.96 -0.15 -2.80
CA THR A 320 -9.91 0.33 -1.88
C THR A 320 -9.81 1.85 -1.96
N PRO A 321 -9.95 2.61 -0.86
CA PRO A 321 -9.64 4.03 -0.82
C PRO A 321 -8.20 4.34 -1.28
N ILE A 322 -8.00 5.48 -1.94
CA ILE A 322 -6.69 5.90 -2.45
C ILE A 322 -6.30 7.27 -1.87
N GLY A 323 -5.15 7.33 -1.21
CA GLY A 323 -4.47 8.56 -0.86
C GLY A 323 -3.40 8.91 -1.89
N LEU A 324 -3.44 10.11 -2.46
CA LEU A 324 -2.46 10.53 -3.47
C LEU A 324 -1.93 11.93 -3.20
N LEU A 325 -0.61 12.08 -3.14
CA LEU A 325 0.05 13.37 -3.04
C LEU A 325 0.83 13.68 -4.33
N ASN A 326 0.53 14.82 -4.93
CA ASN A 326 1.27 15.33 -6.07
C ASN A 326 2.25 16.42 -5.62
N GLY A 327 3.54 16.22 -5.88
CA GLY A 327 4.63 17.16 -5.63
C GLY A 327 5.19 17.81 -6.89
N ALA A 328 4.57 17.57 -8.04
CA ALA A 328 5.06 18.05 -9.32
C ALA A 328 5.03 19.57 -9.47
N ARG A 329 5.90 20.11 -10.33
CA ARG A 329 5.90 21.53 -10.68
C ARG A 329 6.27 21.81 -12.13
N GLY A 330 5.37 22.48 -12.84
CA GLY A 330 5.55 22.86 -14.24
C GLY A 330 6.83 23.62 -14.57
N GLY A 331 7.50 23.22 -15.66
CA GLY A 331 8.64 23.92 -16.23
C GLY A 331 9.97 23.77 -15.50
N MET A 332 10.03 22.99 -14.43
CA MET A 332 11.24 22.86 -13.61
C MET A 332 12.20 21.76 -14.09
N PRO A 333 13.52 22.00 -14.12
CA PRO A 333 14.52 20.96 -14.39
C PRO A 333 14.70 20.03 -13.19
N ILE A 334 15.47 18.96 -13.37
CA ILE A 334 15.60 17.91 -12.35
C ILE A 334 16.26 18.40 -11.05
N ASP A 335 17.09 19.45 -11.12
CA ASP A 335 17.79 20.04 -9.97
C ASP A 335 16.83 20.69 -8.96
N TYR A 336 15.70 21.22 -9.41
CA TYR A 336 14.67 21.82 -8.57
C TYR A 336 14.02 20.81 -7.61
N PHE A 337 13.99 19.54 -7.99
CA PHE A 337 13.34 18.47 -7.22
C PHE A 337 14.27 17.82 -6.20
N GLN A 338 15.58 18.10 -6.25
CA GLN A 338 16.57 17.46 -5.39
C GLN A 338 16.34 17.78 -3.91
N ARG A 339 16.66 16.80 -3.06
CA ARG A 339 16.61 16.99 -1.61
C ARG A 339 17.67 18.00 -1.17
N ASN A 340 17.36 18.73 -0.10
CA ASN A 340 18.36 19.48 0.64
C ASN A 340 18.84 18.64 1.82
N ASP A 341 20.00 18.00 1.70
CA ASP A 341 20.52 17.11 2.76
C ASP A 341 20.84 17.82 4.08
N ALA A 342 21.02 19.15 4.06
CA ALA A 342 21.25 19.92 5.29
C ALA A 342 19.94 20.18 6.07
N ASP A 343 18.79 20.12 5.40
CA ASP A 343 17.46 20.29 5.97
C ASP A 343 16.45 19.64 5.02
N THR A 344 16.14 18.36 5.26
CA THR A 344 15.33 17.54 4.33
C THR A 344 13.89 18.04 4.22
N THR A 345 13.42 18.81 5.20
CA THR A 345 12.08 19.45 5.24
C THR A 345 12.13 20.93 4.89
N ASN A 346 13.20 21.42 4.24
CA ASN A 346 13.32 22.82 3.88
C ASN A 346 12.16 23.27 2.99
N LEU A 347 11.24 24.05 3.55
CA LEU A 347 10.02 24.53 2.88
C LEU A 347 10.27 25.47 1.69
N SER A 348 11.50 25.94 1.51
CA SER A 348 11.90 26.69 0.31
C SER A 348 12.17 25.77 -0.89
N THR A 349 12.39 24.47 -0.65
CA THR A 349 12.64 23.45 -1.69
C THR A 349 11.39 22.65 -2.00
N ASN A 350 11.26 22.16 -3.23
CA ASN A 350 10.13 21.32 -3.62
C ASN A 350 10.08 20.01 -2.82
N TYR A 351 11.22 19.32 -2.74
CA TYR A 351 11.35 18.08 -1.97
C TYR A 351 10.91 18.28 -0.51
N GLY A 352 11.42 19.32 0.16
CA GLY A 352 11.09 19.59 1.56
C GLY A 352 9.62 19.91 1.80
N ARG A 353 8.94 20.58 0.86
CA ARG A 353 7.49 20.78 0.92
C ARG A 353 6.71 19.48 0.80
N LEU A 354 7.07 18.61 -0.15
CA LEU A 354 6.41 17.30 -0.29
C LEU A 354 6.66 16.41 0.93
N LEU A 355 7.90 16.33 1.41
CA LEU A 355 8.24 15.55 2.61
C LEU A 355 7.53 16.08 3.87
N THR A 356 7.38 17.40 4.01
CA THR A 356 6.61 17.98 5.12
C THR A 356 5.16 17.53 5.10
N ARG A 357 4.51 17.49 3.91
CA ARG A 357 3.14 16.99 3.78
C ARG A 357 3.05 15.49 4.11
N MET A 358 4.03 14.70 3.65
CA MET A 358 4.08 13.26 3.97
C MET A 358 4.15 13.00 5.47
N ARG A 359 5.08 13.67 6.16
CA ARG A 359 5.23 13.56 7.63
C ARG A 359 4.03 14.11 8.38
N GLY A 360 3.42 15.19 7.89
CA GLY A 360 2.20 15.76 8.46
C GLY A 360 1.00 14.80 8.41
N ALA A 361 0.98 13.88 7.47
CA ALA A 361 -0.02 12.81 7.36
C ALA A 361 0.47 11.44 7.86
N SER A 362 1.70 11.36 8.39
CA SER A 362 2.32 10.10 8.84
C SER A 362 2.35 8.99 7.76
N LEU A 363 2.69 9.37 6.52
CA LEU A 363 2.66 8.49 5.34
C LEU A 363 4.03 7.97 4.90
N GLU A 364 5.11 8.47 5.50
CA GLU A 364 6.49 8.21 5.04
C GLU A 364 6.89 6.73 5.02
N SER A 365 6.21 5.85 5.75
CA SER A 365 6.50 4.41 5.77
C SER A 365 5.54 3.55 4.95
N SER A 366 4.68 4.19 4.15
CA SER A 366 3.45 3.55 3.68
C SER A 366 3.16 3.78 2.19
N ILE A 367 4.12 4.32 1.47
CA ILE A 367 3.98 4.65 0.04
C ILE A 367 4.11 3.36 -0.76
N ARG A 368 3.06 2.95 -1.47
CA ARG A 368 3.12 1.76 -2.33
C ARG A 368 3.90 2.02 -3.62
N ALA A 369 3.74 3.21 -4.21
CA ALA A 369 4.48 3.57 -5.41
C ALA A 369 4.72 5.08 -5.58
N ILE A 370 5.81 5.41 -6.27
CA ILE A 370 6.12 6.76 -6.76
C ILE A 370 6.07 6.75 -8.28
N LEU A 371 5.31 7.68 -8.85
CA LEU A 371 5.16 7.90 -10.29
C LEU A 371 5.90 9.19 -10.68
N TRP A 372 6.93 9.04 -11.49
CA TRP A 372 7.81 10.10 -11.96
C TRP A 372 7.49 10.46 -13.42
N TYR A 373 7.26 11.74 -13.69
CA TYR A 373 7.13 12.25 -15.06
C TYR A 373 7.82 13.62 -15.20
N GLN A 374 9.08 13.57 -15.63
CA GLN A 374 9.91 14.75 -15.81
C GLN A 374 11.01 14.55 -16.85
N GLY A 375 11.51 15.65 -17.41
CA GLY A 375 12.76 15.71 -18.15
C GLY A 375 12.73 16.65 -19.35
N GLU A 376 11.56 17.18 -19.73
CA GLU A 376 11.45 18.11 -20.86
C GLU A 376 12.25 19.40 -20.60
N SER A 377 12.33 19.85 -19.34
CA SER A 377 13.14 21.01 -18.97
C SER A 377 14.65 20.74 -18.92
N ASP A 378 15.08 19.48 -18.86
CA ASP A 378 16.50 19.11 -18.95
C ASP A 378 16.99 19.03 -20.41
N GLY A 379 16.05 18.88 -21.36
CA GLY A 379 16.32 18.87 -22.79
C GLY A 379 17.38 17.83 -23.18
N ALA A 380 18.45 18.30 -23.83
CA ALA A 380 19.58 17.46 -24.23
C ALA A 380 20.51 17.05 -23.07
N GLY A 381 20.24 17.50 -21.83
CA GLY A 381 21.00 17.23 -20.62
C GLY A 381 20.79 15.82 -20.03
N PHE A 382 20.72 14.79 -20.87
CA PHE A 382 20.34 13.42 -20.46
C PHE A 382 21.18 12.84 -19.31
N GLN A 383 22.47 13.18 -19.22
CA GLN A 383 23.33 12.70 -18.12
C GLN A 383 22.96 13.35 -16.79
N VAL A 384 22.67 14.66 -16.79
CA VAL A 384 22.22 15.39 -15.59
C VAL A 384 20.86 14.85 -15.15
N HIS A 385 19.95 14.59 -16.09
CA HIS A 385 18.67 13.96 -15.81
C HIS A 385 18.82 12.56 -15.21
N HIS A 386 19.67 11.72 -15.81
CA HIS A 386 19.93 10.38 -15.28
C HIS A 386 20.51 10.42 -13.86
N ASP A 387 21.58 11.18 -13.66
CA ASP A 387 22.29 11.24 -12.37
C ASP A 387 21.41 11.87 -11.28
N GLY A 388 20.62 12.90 -11.63
CA GLY A 388 19.66 13.52 -10.72
C GLY A 388 18.49 12.60 -10.37
N PHE A 389 18.04 11.74 -11.28
CA PHE A 389 17.01 10.74 -10.97
C PHE A 389 17.54 9.68 -10.01
N LEU A 390 18.78 9.21 -10.22
CA LEU A 390 19.41 8.25 -9.31
C LEU A 390 19.63 8.85 -7.91
N ALA A 391 19.97 10.14 -7.82
CA ALA A 391 20.04 10.84 -6.54
C ALA A 391 18.67 10.90 -5.84
N LEU A 392 17.62 11.31 -6.55
CA LEU A 392 16.25 11.32 -6.00
C LEU A 392 15.79 9.94 -5.55
N LYS A 393 16.07 8.90 -6.32
CA LYS A 393 15.75 7.51 -5.97
C LYS A 393 16.43 7.10 -4.66
N ALA A 394 17.70 7.49 -4.48
CA ALA A 394 18.42 7.22 -3.24
C ALA A 394 17.82 8.01 -2.05
N ASP A 395 17.48 9.28 -2.26
CA ASP A 395 16.83 10.12 -1.25
C ASP A 395 15.46 9.56 -0.84
N TRP A 396 14.64 9.14 -1.81
CA TRP A 396 13.36 8.48 -1.55
C TRP A 396 13.53 7.19 -0.76
N ALA A 397 14.55 6.38 -1.05
CA ALA A 397 14.80 5.16 -0.28
C ALA A 397 15.20 5.44 1.19
N GLU A 398 15.70 6.64 1.49
CA GLU A 398 16.04 7.07 2.85
C GLU A 398 14.83 7.71 3.57
N ASP A 399 14.13 8.62 2.91
CA ASP A 399 13.04 9.39 3.52
C ASP A 399 11.68 8.68 3.45
N TYR A 400 11.50 7.75 2.50
CA TYR A 400 10.30 6.95 2.33
C TYR A 400 10.60 5.47 2.53
N ALA A 401 10.14 4.91 3.66
CA ALA A 401 10.13 3.48 3.86
C ALA A 401 8.93 2.86 3.12
N GLY A 402 9.10 1.66 2.57
CA GLY A 402 7.99 0.89 2.02
C GLY A 402 7.65 1.12 0.54
N VAL A 403 8.41 1.93 -0.20
CA VAL A 403 8.21 2.08 -1.66
C VAL A 403 8.38 0.73 -2.38
N GLU A 404 7.27 0.13 -2.81
CA GLU A 404 7.27 -1.18 -3.49
C GLU A 404 7.69 -1.05 -4.96
N ARG A 405 7.23 0.01 -5.64
CA ARG A 405 7.44 0.22 -7.07
C ARG A 405 7.74 1.68 -7.42
N LEU A 406 8.51 1.85 -8.49
CA LEU A 406 8.77 3.14 -9.13
C LEU A 406 8.28 3.08 -10.56
N TYR A 407 7.51 4.08 -10.98
CA TYR A 407 7.04 4.18 -12.35
C TYR A 407 7.63 5.40 -13.02
N VAL A 408 8.26 5.23 -14.18
CA VAL A 408 8.87 6.32 -14.95
C VAL A 408 8.08 6.52 -16.23
N THR A 409 7.55 7.72 -16.44
CA THR A 409 6.87 8.07 -17.69
C THR A 409 7.93 8.53 -18.71
N GLN A 410 8.12 7.79 -19.79
CA GLN A 410 9.05 8.20 -20.84
C GLN A 410 8.52 9.44 -21.56
N LEU A 411 9.38 10.44 -21.73
CA LEU A 411 9.03 11.68 -22.41
C LEU A 411 8.55 11.46 -23.84
N ARG A 412 7.78 12.44 -24.34
CA ARG A 412 7.34 12.49 -25.74
C ARG A 412 8.19 13.48 -26.53
N ALA A 413 8.46 13.16 -27.78
CA ALA A 413 9.04 14.14 -28.72
C ALA A 413 8.11 15.36 -28.80
N GLY A 414 8.64 16.57 -28.56
CA GLY A 414 7.80 17.68 -28.13
C GLY A 414 8.60 18.91 -27.72
N CYS A 415 8.08 19.60 -26.71
CA CYS A 415 8.82 20.58 -25.94
C CYS A 415 10.05 19.93 -25.28
N GLY A 416 11.08 20.72 -25.00
CA GLY A 416 12.38 20.22 -24.53
C GLY A 416 13.40 19.95 -25.64
N GLY A 417 12.98 19.94 -26.91
CA GLY A 417 13.90 19.86 -28.06
C GLY A 417 14.31 18.42 -28.39
N ASP A 418 15.61 18.17 -28.56
CA ASP A 418 16.12 16.82 -28.83
C ASP A 418 16.22 16.02 -27.53
N LEU A 419 15.20 15.20 -27.28
CA LEU A 419 15.03 14.40 -26.07
C LEU A 419 15.48 12.95 -26.22
N ILE A 420 15.93 12.50 -27.39
CA ILE A 420 16.08 11.06 -27.67
C ILE A 420 17.05 10.35 -26.71
N ARG A 421 18.10 11.06 -26.27
CA ARG A 421 19.02 10.52 -25.27
C ARG A 421 18.42 10.47 -23.87
N THR A 422 17.60 11.46 -23.51
CA THR A 422 16.85 11.48 -22.24
C THR A 422 15.79 10.38 -22.22
N GLN A 423 15.08 10.17 -23.32
CA GLN A 423 14.15 9.05 -23.50
C GLN A 423 14.86 7.70 -23.39
N GLU A 424 16.06 7.57 -23.96
CA GLU A 424 16.84 6.33 -23.87
C GLU A 424 17.29 6.03 -22.44
N VAL A 425 17.82 7.01 -21.69
CA VAL A 425 18.19 6.76 -20.29
C VAL A 425 16.95 6.39 -19.46
N GLN A 426 15.81 7.03 -19.69
CA GLN A 426 14.55 6.65 -19.03
C GLN A 426 14.13 5.22 -19.36
N ARG A 427 14.28 4.80 -20.64
CA ARG A 427 13.98 3.43 -21.09
C ARG A 427 14.85 2.38 -20.37
N GLN A 428 16.13 2.70 -20.21
CA GLN A 428 17.14 1.80 -19.63
C GLN A 428 17.03 1.67 -18.12
N LEU A 429 16.37 2.59 -17.42
CA LEU A 429 16.16 2.47 -15.96
C LEU A 429 15.48 1.14 -15.56
N ALA A 430 14.57 0.61 -16.39
CA ALA A 430 13.94 -0.69 -16.14
C ALA A 430 14.86 -1.90 -16.41
N ASP A 431 16.01 -1.71 -17.06
CA ASP A 431 17.05 -2.75 -17.16
C ASP A 431 17.91 -2.81 -15.90
N ASP A 432 18.23 -1.63 -15.38
CA ASP A 432 19.18 -1.47 -14.28
C ASP A 432 18.51 -1.70 -12.92
N PHE A 433 17.20 -1.48 -12.82
CA PHE A 433 16.44 -1.53 -11.57
C PHE A 433 15.13 -2.32 -11.73
N PRO A 434 15.01 -3.52 -11.13
CA PRO A 434 13.83 -4.38 -11.27
C PRO A 434 12.55 -3.79 -10.64
N GLU A 435 12.68 -2.87 -9.70
CA GLU A 435 11.57 -2.14 -9.09
C GLU A 435 11.01 -1.03 -9.99
N ILE A 436 11.71 -0.66 -11.07
CA ILE A 436 11.30 0.38 -12.02
C ILE A 436 10.54 -0.23 -13.20
N THR A 437 9.36 0.31 -13.48
CA THR A 437 8.65 0.08 -14.74
C THR A 437 8.52 1.38 -15.52
N VAL A 438 8.75 1.35 -16.84
CA VAL A 438 8.63 2.52 -17.72
C VAL A 438 7.28 2.48 -18.45
N MET A 439 6.56 3.60 -18.44
CA MET A 439 5.34 3.80 -19.22
C MET A 439 5.62 4.67 -20.44
N SER A 440 5.09 4.25 -21.58
CA SER A 440 5.21 5.01 -22.82
C SER A 440 4.14 6.09 -22.92
N THR A 441 4.56 7.25 -23.40
CA THR A 441 3.65 8.33 -23.82
C THR A 441 3.32 8.24 -25.31
N THR A 442 4.00 7.39 -26.10
CA THR A 442 3.69 7.12 -27.50
C THR A 442 2.30 6.48 -27.62
N GLY A 443 1.58 6.76 -28.71
CA GLY A 443 0.21 6.29 -28.91
C GLY A 443 -0.87 7.13 -28.23
N LEU A 444 -0.48 8.22 -27.56
CA LEU A 444 -1.40 9.26 -27.10
C LEU A 444 -1.50 10.34 -28.18
N ASP A 445 -2.66 10.47 -28.81
CA ASP A 445 -2.86 11.30 -30.00
C ASP A 445 -3.11 12.77 -29.70
N ALA A 446 -3.73 13.08 -28.56
CA ALA A 446 -4.15 14.43 -28.19
C ALA A 446 -3.01 15.25 -27.54
N HIS A 447 -1.82 15.20 -28.15
CA HIS A 447 -0.64 15.95 -27.71
C HIS A 447 -0.49 17.24 -28.53
N ASP A 448 -0.42 18.39 -27.87
CA ASP A 448 -0.36 19.71 -28.54
C ASP A 448 1.05 20.15 -28.95
N GLY A 449 2.05 19.31 -28.68
CA GLY A 449 3.46 19.64 -28.84
C GLY A 449 4.20 19.70 -27.50
N CYS A 450 3.51 19.78 -26.37
CA CYS A 450 4.11 19.68 -25.04
C CYS A 450 3.23 18.96 -24.01
N HIS A 451 1.94 19.27 -24.02
CA HIS A 451 0.95 18.79 -23.07
C HIS A 451 -0.12 17.96 -23.77
N TYR A 452 -0.96 17.31 -22.98
CA TYR A 452 -2.02 16.45 -23.47
C TYR A 452 -3.39 17.04 -23.13
N ALA A 453 -4.35 16.91 -24.05
CA ALA A 453 -5.76 17.00 -23.67
C ALA A 453 -6.14 15.80 -22.79
N TYR A 454 -7.26 15.90 -22.08
CA TYR A 454 -7.74 14.77 -21.29
C TYR A 454 -8.13 13.57 -22.19
N GLU A 455 -9.07 13.74 -23.12
CA GLU A 455 -9.43 12.70 -24.08
C GLU A 455 -8.35 12.51 -25.15
N GLY A 456 -7.98 11.27 -25.45
CA GLY A 456 -6.89 10.92 -26.36
C GLY A 456 -5.49 11.18 -25.79
N GLY A 457 -5.37 11.48 -24.50
CA GLY A 457 -4.17 11.92 -23.82
C GLY A 457 -4.13 11.49 -22.35
N TYR A 458 -4.35 12.41 -21.41
CA TYR A 458 -4.21 12.12 -19.97
C TYR A 458 -5.20 11.07 -19.45
N ARG A 459 -6.40 10.95 -20.01
CA ARG A 459 -7.36 9.92 -19.62
C ARG A 459 -6.80 8.53 -19.90
N GLU A 460 -6.29 8.32 -21.11
CA GLU A 460 -5.69 7.06 -21.54
C GLU A 460 -4.36 6.80 -20.82
N LEU A 461 -3.57 7.83 -20.50
CA LEU A 461 -2.41 7.66 -19.64
C LEU A 461 -2.80 7.17 -18.23
N GLY A 462 -3.88 7.72 -17.66
CA GLY A 462 -4.46 7.25 -16.41
C GLY A 462 -4.95 5.80 -16.50
N ASP A 463 -5.65 5.44 -17.57
CA ASP A 463 -6.10 4.06 -17.85
C ASP A 463 -4.91 3.08 -17.92
N ARG A 464 -3.82 3.47 -18.60
CA ARG A 464 -2.59 2.68 -18.69
C ARG A 464 -1.94 2.46 -17.34
N TYR A 465 -1.88 3.51 -16.51
CA TYR A 465 -1.34 3.38 -15.16
C TYR A 465 -2.22 2.54 -14.25
N ALA A 466 -3.54 2.67 -14.31
CA ALA A 466 -4.44 1.82 -13.54
C ALA A 466 -4.25 0.34 -13.88
N GLY A 467 -4.18 -0.03 -15.17
CA GLY A 467 -3.92 -1.41 -15.57
C GLY A 467 -2.52 -1.91 -15.18
N LEU A 468 -1.51 -1.03 -15.21
CA LEU A 468 -0.16 -1.39 -14.81
C LEU A 468 -0.05 -1.62 -13.30
N LEU A 469 -0.59 -0.70 -12.49
CA LEU A 469 -0.60 -0.80 -11.03
C LEU A 469 -1.52 -1.94 -10.56
N GLY A 470 -2.67 -2.15 -11.22
CA GLY A 470 -3.56 -3.28 -10.98
C GLY A 470 -2.81 -4.61 -11.05
N ARG A 471 -2.03 -4.82 -12.13
CA ARG A 471 -1.18 -6.01 -12.26
C ARG A 471 -0.10 -6.06 -11.18
N ASP A 472 0.65 -4.98 -11.01
CA ASP A 472 1.87 -4.98 -10.21
C ASP A 472 1.63 -4.98 -8.70
N LEU A 473 0.48 -4.44 -8.24
CA LEU A 473 0.21 -4.15 -6.83
C LEU A 473 -1.09 -4.80 -6.29
N TYR A 474 -2.01 -5.20 -7.17
CA TYR A 474 -3.30 -5.80 -6.79
C TYR A 474 -3.49 -7.22 -7.33
N GLY A 475 -2.45 -7.79 -7.96
CA GLY A 475 -2.47 -9.17 -8.46
C GLY A 475 -3.39 -9.38 -9.66
N GLU A 476 -3.77 -8.32 -10.38
CA GLU A 476 -4.56 -8.48 -11.59
C GLU A 476 -3.79 -9.26 -12.66
N MET A 477 -4.54 -10.05 -13.43
CA MET A 477 -4.02 -10.81 -14.55
C MET A 477 -4.64 -10.25 -15.84
N PRO A 478 -4.13 -9.13 -16.37
CA PRO A 478 -4.71 -8.50 -17.56
C PRO A 478 -4.60 -9.45 -18.76
N ALA A 479 -5.65 -9.48 -19.58
CA ALA A 479 -5.72 -10.32 -20.77
C ALA A 479 -4.83 -9.84 -21.92
N ALA A 480 -4.34 -8.60 -21.83
CA ALA A 480 -3.52 -7.91 -22.81
C ALA A 480 -2.27 -7.33 -22.11
N ASP A 481 -1.18 -7.14 -22.85
CA ASP A 481 0.01 -6.54 -22.28
C ASP A 481 -0.22 -5.07 -21.85
N VAL A 482 0.00 -4.81 -20.55
CA VAL A 482 -0.10 -3.47 -19.94
C VAL A 482 1.25 -2.75 -19.88
N GLN A 483 2.33 -3.37 -20.32
CA GLN A 483 3.62 -2.71 -20.52
C GLN A 483 3.76 -2.21 -21.97
N PRO A 484 4.51 -1.11 -22.17
CA PRO A 484 4.81 -0.66 -23.52
C PRO A 484 5.73 -1.63 -24.26
N PRO A 485 5.59 -1.79 -25.59
CA PRO A 485 6.60 -2.47 -26.40
C PRO A 485 7.97 -1.84 -26.15
N ASN A 486 8.94 -2.67 -25.82
CA ASN A 486 10.31 -2.25 -25.52
C ASN A 486 11.28 -3.14 -26.31
N PRO A 487 12.12 -2.58 -27.19
CA PRO A 487 13.03 -3.38 -28.00
C PRO A 487 14.07 -4.10 -27.13
N ALA A 488 14.33 -5.37 -27.45
CA ALA A 488 15.39 -6.17 -26.87
C ALA A 488 16.63 -6.21 -27.78
N SER A 489 16.42 -6.33 -29.09
CA SER A 489 17.50 -6.47 -30.06
C SER A 489 17.07 -6.04 -31.47
N ALA A 490 18.05 -5.68 -32.30
CA ALA A 490 17.89 -5.48 -33.73
C ALA A 490 18.90 -6.33 -34.50
N GLN A 491 18.50 -6.90 -35.63
CA GLN A 491 19.36 -7.71 -36.49
C GLN A 491 19.10 -7.39 -37.97
N PHE A 492 20.17 -7.30 -38.77
CA PHE A 492 20.02 -7.27 -40.22
C PHE A 492 19.43 -8.59 -40.73
N ALA A 493 18.62 -8.51 -41.79
CA ALA A 493 18.01 -9.66 -42.42
C ALA A 493 17.83 -9.45 -43.92
N SER A 494 17.51 -10.54 -44.62
CA SER A 494 17.17 -10.53 -46.04
C SER A 494 18.31 -9.98 -46.91
N GLY A 495 19.55 -10.37 -46.62
CA GLY A 495 20.74 -9.88 -47.32
C GLY A 495 21.04 -8.41 -47.03
N GLY A 496 20.68 -7.93 -45.84
CA GLY A 496 20.91 -6.54 -45.41
C GLY A 496 19.91 -5.51 -45.95
N THR A 497 18.77 -5.94 -46.51
CA THR A 497 17.70 -5.02 -46.96
C THR A 497 16.63 -4.79 -45.90
N GLN A 498 16.69 -5.51 -44.78
CA GLN A 498 15.75 -5.39 -43.67
C GLN A 498 16.47 -5.34 -42.33
N VAL A 499 15.82 -4.74 -41.33
CA VAL A 499 16.14 -4.91 -39.91
C VAL A 499 14.96 -5.56 -39.21
N ARG A 500 15.20 -6.62 -38.44
CA ARG A 500 14.21 -7.24 -37.56
C ARG A 500 14.47 -6.79 -36.13
N VAL A 501 13.46 -6.21 -35.48
CA VAL A 501 13.53 -5.71 -34.10
C VAL A 501 12.61 -6.57 -33.23
N ALA A 502 13.21 -7.34 -32.33
CA ALA A 502 12.49 -8.16 -31.37
C ALA A 502 12.20 -7.35 -30.10
N MET A 503 10.98 -7.48 -29.56
CA MET A 503 10.61 -6.87 -28.29
C MET A 503 11.06 -7.74 -27.11
N ARG A 504 11.16 -7.15 -25.93
CA ARG A 504 11.46 -7.84 -24.66
C ARG A 504 10.36 -8.80 -24.25
N ASN A 505 9.11 -8.39 -24.43
CA ASN A 505 7.98 -9.29 -24.33
C ASN A 505 7.65 -9.83 -25.73
N PRO A 506 8.04 -11.07 -26.06
CA PRO A 506 7.75 -11.67 -27.37
C PRO A 506 6.26 -12.02 -27.54
N ASP A 507 5.52 -12.11 -26.44
CA ASP A 507 4.10 -12.49 -26.45
C ASP A 507 3.18 -11.28 -26.70
N SER A 508 3.70 -10.05 -26.60
CA SER A 508 2.94 -8.84 -26.93
C SER A 508 2.57 -8.80 -28.41
N ILE A 509 1.29 -8.56 -28.70
CA ILE A 509 0.76 -8.53 -30.04
C ILE A 509 0.87 -7.11 -30.58
N LEU A 510 1.69 -6.94 -31.62
CA LEU A 510 2.00 -5.63 -32.15
C LEU A 510 1.19 -5.28 -33.39
N THR A 511 0.90 -3.99 -33.52
CA THR A 511 0.44 -3.36 -34.76
C THR A 511 1.39 -2.23 -35.14
N ALA A 512 1.55 -1.98 -36.44
CA ALA A 512 2.39 -0.90 -36.94
C ALA A 512 1.69 -0.17 -38.08
N ASP A 513 1.54 1.14 -37.92
CA ASP A 513 1.20 2.03 -39.02
C ASP A 513 2.37 2.08 -40.00
N ALA A 514 2.12 1.87 -41.29
CA ALA A 514 3.18 1.84 -42.30
C ALA A 514 4.02 3.13 -42.32
N ALA A 515 3.40 4.27 -42.04
CA ALA A 515 4.06 5.57 -41.99
C ALA A 515 4.97 5.76 -40.76
N ALA A 516 4.90 4.88 -39.74
CA ALA A 516 5.80 4.91 -38.60
C ALA A 516 7.27 4.68 -38.99
N SER A 517 7.52 4.13 -40.19
CA SER A 517 8.86 4.00 -40.76
C SER A 517 9.64 5.31 -40.82
N ALA A 518 8.95 6.44 -41.01
CA ALA A 518 9.56 7.77 -41.08
C ALA A 518 10.20 8.22 -39.75
N ASN A 519 9.84 7.57 -38.63
CA ASN A 519 10.32 7.91 -37.30
C ASN A 519 11.58 7.11 -36.90
N PHE A 520 12.08 6.25 -37.80
CA PHE A 520 13.33 5.53 -37.62
C PHE A 520 14.48 6.19 -38.37
N ARG A 521 15.67 6.14 -37.79
CA ARG A 521 16.92 6.48 -38.47
C ARG A 521 18.05 5.54 -38.09
N PHE A 522 18.99 5.37 -39.00
CA PHE A 522 20.26 4.73 -38.70
C PHE A 522 21.24 5.77 -38.15
N GLU A 523 21.90 5.43 -37.05
CA GLU A 523 23.02 6.20 -36.54
C GLU A 523 24.28 5.80 -37.32
N GLY A 524 25.11 6.76 -37.74
CA GLY A 524 26.35 6.48 -38.47
C GLY A 524 26.21 6.13 -39.96
N ALA A 525 24.98 5.99 -40.48
CA ALA A 525 24.71 5.75 -41.91
C ALA A 525 23.65 6.71 -42.46
N THR A 526 23.62 6.87 -43.79
CA THR A 526 22.63 7.71 -44.50
C THR A 526 21.46 6.91 -45.06
N ALA A 527 21.45 5.59 -44.86
CA ALA A 527 20.28 4.76 -45.16
C ALA A 527 19.05 5.26 -44.40
N THR A 528 17.88 5.00 -44.97
CA THR A 528 16.58 5.36 -44.40
C THR A 528 15.72 4.13 -44.25
N VAL A 529 14.69 4.22 -43.41
CA VAL A 529 13.67 3.17 -43.28
C VAL A 529 12.46 3.55 -44.12
N SER A 530 12.21 2.77 -45.17
CA SER A 530 11.14 3.04 -46.14
C SER A 530 9.84 2.28 -45.88
N GLY A 531 9.83 1.38 -44.89
CA GLY A 531 8.62 0.65 -44.50
C GLY A 531 8.76 0.03 -43.12
N ALA A 532 7.64 -0.10 -42.42
CA ALA A 532 7.51 -0.78 -41.14
C ALA A 532 6.32 -1.75 -41.21
N ALA A 533 6.51 -2.99 -40.77
CA ALA A 533 5.49 -4.02 -40.72
C ALA A 533 5.72 -4.95 -39.51
N ILE A 534 4.69 -5.71 -39.13
CA ILE A 534 4.80 -6.74 -38.10
C ILE A 534 4.76 -8.12 -38.76
N GLU A 535 5.75 -8.97 -38.47
CA GLU A 535 5.82 -10.36 -38.90
C GLU A 535 6.08 -11.26 -37.70
N ASN A 536 5.11 -12.11 -37.32
CA ASN A 536 5.20 -12.99 -36.15
C ASN A 536 5.61 -12.24 -34.86
N ASN A 537 4.92 -11.13 -34.56
CA ASN A 537 5.20 -10.22 -33.43
C ASN A 537 6.61 -9.58 -33.42
N VAL A 538 7.34 -9.64 -34.54
CA VAL A 538 8.61 -8.94 -34.73
C VAL A 538 8.39 -7.74 -35.63
N LEU A 539 8.92 -6.58 -35.24
CA LEU A 539 8.91 -5.39 -36.09
C LEU A 539 9.95 -5.55 -37.20
N VAL A 540 9.50 -5.49 -38.45
CA VAL A 540 10.34 -5.61 -39.64
C VAL A 540 10.39 -4.28 -40.36
N LEU A 541 11.59 -3.73 -40.46
CA LEU A 541 11.89 -2.45 -41.07
C LEU A 541 12.55 -2.67 -42.42
N THR A 542 12.01 -2.06 -43.48
CA THR A 542 12.61 -2.12 -44.83
C THR A 542 13.59 -0.98 -45.00
N ILE A 543 14.80 -1.30 -45.48
CA ILE A 543 15.89 -0.35 -45.66
C ILE A 543 15.89 0.20 -47.08
N SER A 544 16.15 1.50 -47.21
CA SER A 544 16.43 2.18 -48.47
C SER A 544 17.80 2.86 -48.41
N GLY A 545 18.68 2.52 -49.35
CA GLY A 545 20.08 2.96 -49.38
C GLY A 545 21.04 1.93 -48.79
N ASP A 546 22.29 2.34 -48.59
CA ASP A 546 23.36 1.48 -48.05
C ASP A 546 23.48 1.69 -46.53
N PRO A 547 23.13 0.69 -45.70
CA PRO A 547 23.28 0.78 -44.25
C PRO A 547 24.71 0.52 -43.78
N SER A 548 25.68 0.33 -44.70
CA SER A 548 27.08 0.11 -44.32
C SER A 548 27.62 1.29 -43.50
N GLY A 549 28.10 0.99 -42.30
CA GLY A 549 28.52 2.00 -41.30
C GLY A 549 27.47 2.35 -40.25
N ALA A 550 26.26 1.78 -40.31
CA ALA A 550 25.26 1.97 -39.26
C ALA A 550 25.80 1.42 -37.92
N THR A 551 25.83 2.26 -36.90
CA THR A 551 26.23 1.87 -35.53
C THR A 551 25.06 1.39 -34.70
N GLY A 552 23.84 1.77 -35.09
CA GLY A 552 22.62 1.41 -34.39
C GLY A 552 21.37 1.98 -35.08
N LEU A 553 20.22 1.59 -34.54
CA LEU A 553 18.89 2.04 -34.94
C LEU A 553 18.31 2.95 -33.86
N THR A 554 17.69 4.06 -34.26
CA THR A 554 16.98 4.97 -33.36
C THR A 554 15.52 5.06 -33.78
N TYR A 555 14.60 5.02 -32.81
CA TYR A 555 13.18 5.35 -32.99
C TYR A 555 12.86 6.62 -32.20
N LEU A 556 12.47 7.68 -32.90
CA LEU A 556 12.26 9.01 -32.31
C LEU A 556 10.85 9.19 -31.71
N GLY A 557 9.88 8.39 -32.14
CA GLY A 557 8.47 8.78 -32.06
C GLY A 557 8.21 10.06 -32.85
N HIS A 558 7.12 10.77 -32.56
CA HIS A 558 6.89 12.12 -33.09
C HIS A 558 5.86 12.92 -32.27
N GLN A 559 5.78 14.21 -32.57
CA GLN A 559 4.81 15.14 -32.00
C GLN A 559 3.40 14.89 -32.53
N GLY A 560 2.40 15.07 -31.66
CA GLY A 560 0.98 15.02 -32.04
C GLY A 560 0.49 13.61 -32.37
N ALA A 561 -0.68 13.50 -32.98
CA ALA A 561 -1.30 12.23 -33.37
C ALA A 561 -0.50 11.51 -34.46
N GLY A 562 -0.57 10.17 -34.46
CA GLY A 562 0.23 9.14 -35.17
C GLY A 562 0.88 9.46 -36.54
N PRO A 563 1.76 8.58 -37.04
CA PRO A 563 1.65 7.11 -37.00
C PRO A 563 2.37 6.37 -35.85
N TRP A 564 1.78 5.28 -35.38
CA TRP A 564 2.26 4.52 -34.21
C TRP A 564 2.65 3.07 -34.49
N ILE A 565 3.46 2.54 -33.57
CA ILE A 565 3.62 1.09 -33.34
C ILE A 565 3.05 0.84 -31.95
N LEU A 566 2.01 0.03 -31.85
CA LEU A 566 1.23 -0.17 -30.63
C LEU A 566 1.20 -1.65 -30.26
N ASN A 567 1.09 -1.95 -28.96
CA ASN A 567 0.60 -3.26 -28.53
C ASN A 567 -0.93 -3.36 -28.65
N GLU A 568 -1.48 -4.52 -28.31
CA GLU A 568 -2.92 -4.81 -28.34
C GLU A 568 -3.76 -3.95 -27.38
N ASN A 569 -3.13 -3.31 -26.39
CA ASN A 569 -3.76 -2.40 -25.43
C ASN A 569 -3.60 -0.92 -25.85
N GLY A 570 -3.13 -0.67 -27.07
CA GLY A 570 -2.93 0.68 -27.61
C GLY A 570 -1.78 1.45 -26.97
N ILE A 571 -0.85 0.77 -26.27
CA ILE A 571 0.35 1.38 -25.69
C ILE A 571 1.45 1.41 -26.74
N GLY A 572 2.02 2.59 -26.98
CA GLY A 572 3.01 2.77 -28.03
C GLY A 572 4.42 2.30 -27.67
N LEU A 573 5.17 1.87 -28.69
CA LEU A 573 6.59 1.54 -28.62
C LEU A 573 7.37 2.68 -27.94
N LEU A 574 8.22 2.32 -26.97
CA LEU A 574 9.15 3.27 -26.35
C LEU A 574 10.11 3.84 -27.39
N ALA A 575 10.36 5.14 -27.32
CA ALA A 575 11.46 5.76 -28.05
C ALA A 575 12.79 5.16 -27.56
N PHE A 576 13.74 4.97 -28.48
CA PHE A 576 15.05 4.41 -28.15
C PHE A 576 16.15 4.98 -29.04
N TYR A 577 17.35 5.11 -28.48
CA TYR A 577 18.51 5.68 -29.15
C TYR A 577 19.57 4.61 -29.44
N ASN A 578 20.03 4.56 -30.69
CA ASN A 578 21.23 3.82 -31.11
C ASN A 578 21.26 2.35 -30.64
N LEU A 579 20.12 1.65 -30.74
CA LEU A 579 20.03 0.21 -30.48
C LEU A 579 20.96 -0.54 -31.44
N PRO A 580 21.95 -1.31 -30.94
CA PRO A 580 22.90 -2.01 -31.80
C PRO A 580 22.20 -2.98 -32.77
N ILE A 581 22.68 -3.02 -34.02
CA ILE A 581 22.16 -3.92 -35.05
C ILE A 581 23.16 -5.05 -35.26
N ALA A 582 22.78 -6.27 -34.89
CA ALA A 582 23.58 -7.46 -35.13
C ALA A 582 23.62 -7.81 -36.64
N PRO A 583 24.73 -8.41 -37.12
CA PRO A 583 24.79 -8.94 -38.49
C PRO A 583 23.79 -10.09 -38.67
N GLU A 584 23.45 -10.36 -39.94
CA GLU A 584 22.58 -11.48 -40.33
C GLU A 584 23.17 -12.85 -39.99
#